data_AF-A0A1Y5EQH6-F1
#
_entry.id   AF-A0A1Y5EQH6-F1
#
_cell.length_a   1.000
_cell.length_b   1.000
_cell.length_c   1.000
_cell.angle_alpha   90.00
_cell.angle_beta   90.00
_cell.angle_gamma   90.00
#
_symmetry.space_group_name_H-M   'P 1'
#
loop_
_entity.id
_entity.type
_entity.pdbx_description
1 polymer ?
#
loop_
_entity_poly.entity_id
_entity_poly.type
_entity_poly.pdbx_seq_one_letter_code
_entity_poly.pdbx_strand_id
1 'polypeptide(L)' 'MFEAGSFGLWAMFAFWTSAIGGIFLAIKWANKKGKKSPAPPDIIIQSLKKRLADGEISEEEYQRRLRNL' A
#
# COMPACT_ATOMS: atom_id res chain seq x y z
N MET A 1 32.28 25.76 -26.95
CA MET A 1 31.89 26.16 -25.58
C MET A 1 30.42 25.86 -25.43
N PHE A 2 30.03 24.85 -24.64
CA PHE A 2 28.64 24.77 -24.20
C PHE A 2 28.43 25.94 -23.25
N GLU A 3 27.60 26.90 -23.63
CA GLU A 3 27.33 28.08 -22.81
C GLU A 3 26.83 27.63 -21.44
N ALA A 4 27.51 28.04 -20.37
CA ALA A 4 27.19 27.63 -19.00
C ALA A 4 25.70 27.85 -18.63
N GLY A 5 25.02 28.79 -19.28
CA GLY A 5 23.57 29.01 -19.16
C GLY A 5 22.71 27.85 -19.66
N SER A 6 23.12 27.17 -20.75
CA SER A 6 22.40 26.01 -21.30
C SER A 6 22.48 24.81 -20.36
N PHE A 7 23.66 24.55 -19.78
CA PHE A 7 23.87 23.47 -18.84
C PHE A 7 23.04 23.66 -17.55
N GLY A 8 23.00 24.88 -17.01
CA GLY A 8 22.19 25.19 -15.82
C GLY A 8 20.70 24.94 -16.03
N LEU A 9 20.17 25.32 -17.19
CA LEU A 9 18.77 25.09 -17.55
C LEU A 9 18.42 23.60 -17.68
N TRP A 10 19.27 22.82 -18.35
CA TRP A 10 19.09 21.37 -18.44
C TRP A 10 19.22 20.67 -17.09
N ALA A 11 20.18 21.09 -16.26
CA ALA A 11 20.35 20.56 -14.90
C ALA A 11 19.11 20.85 -14.03
N MET A 12 18.53 22.05 -14.14
CA MET A 12 17.30 22.41 -13.44
C MET A 12 16.14 21.49 -13.84
N PHE A 13 15.92 21.28 -15.13
CA PHE A 13 14.87 20.37 -15.60
C PHE A 13 15.10 18.93 -15.17
N ALA A 14 16.33 18.41 -15.33
CA ALA A 14 16.67 17.07 -14.92
C ALA A 14 16.43 16.85 -13.41
N PHE A 15 16.82 17.82 -12.58
CA PHE A 15 16.58 17.78 -11.15
C PHE A 15 15.08 17.75 -10.81
N TRP A 16 14.29 18.69 -11.33
CA TRP A 16 12.86 18.75 -11.01
C TRP A 16 12.06 17.57 -11.56
N THR A 17 12.36 17.10 -12.77
CA THR A 17 11.74 15.89 -13.33
C THR A 17 12.11 14.65 -12.51
N SER A 18 13.38 14.53 -12.09
CA SER A 18 13.82 13.45 -11.21
C SER A 18 13.15 13.51 -9.84
N ALA A 19 13.02 14.71 -9.24
CA ALA A 19 12.35 14.90 -7.96
C ALA A 19 10.88 14.46 -8.01
N ILE A 20 10.13 14.91 -9.02
CA ILE A 20 8.72 14.52 -9.22
C ILE A 20 8.62 13.00 -9.46
N GLY A 21 9.47 12.45 -10.34
CA GLY A 21 9.51 11.02 -10.62
C GLY A 21 9.83 10.18 -9.37
N GLY A 22 10.76 10.64 -8.55
CA GLY A 22 11.14 10.02 -7.28
C GLY A 22 9.99 10.00 -6.28
N ILE A 23 9.28 11.13 -6.12
CA ILE A 23 8.10 11.22 -5.26
C ILE A 23 7.00 10.26 -5.76
N PHE A 24 6.73 10.26 -7.07
CA PHE A 24 5.73 9.36 -7.65
C PHE A 24 6.07 7.88 -7.42
N LEU A 25 7.33 7.48 -7.64
CA LEU A 25 7.79 6.11 -7.39
C LEU A 25 7.72 5.75 -5.90
N ALA A 26 8.09 6.68 -5.00
CA ALA A 26 8.00 6.49 -3.56
C ALA A 26 6.55 6.26 -3.11
N ILE A 27 5.61 7.08 -3.59
CA ILE A 27 4.17 6.93 -3.31
C ILE A 27 3.66 5.59 -3.88
N LYS A 28 4.01 5.26 -5.13
CA LYS A 28 3.61 3.99 -5.76
C LYS A 28 4.13 2.78 -4.99
N TRP A 29 5.37 2.85 -4.49
CA TRP A 29 5.97 1.80 -3.68
C TRP A 29 5.34 1.70 -2.28
N ALA A 30 5.09 2.83 -1.62
CA ALA A 30 4.41 2.88 -0.33
C ALA A 30 2.99 2.28 -0.42
N ASN A 31 2.24 2.65 -1.46
CA ASN A 31 0.91 2.09 -1.72
C ASN A 31 0.96 0.59 -2.08
N LYS A 32 2.04 0.12 -2.72
CA LYS A 32 2.25 -1.32 -2.96
C LYS A 32 2.56 -2.08 -1.68
N LYS A 33 3.28 -1.46 -0.73
CA LYS A 33 3.53 -2.04 0.60
C LYS A 33 2.26 -2.08 1.47
N GLY A 34 1.41 -1.06 1.43
CA GLY A 34 0.14 -1.02 2.15
C GLY A 34 -0.90 -2.06 1.70
N LYS A 35 -0.67 -2.72 0.55
CA LYS A 35 -1.53 -3.79 0.01
C LYS A 35 -0.99 -5.21 0.23
N LYS A 36 0.14 -5.37 0.93
CA LYS A 36 0.63 -6.71 1.32
C LYS A 36 -0.18 -7.23 2.50
N SER A 37 -1.31 -7.83 2.12
CA SER A 37 -2.13 -8.80 2.83
C SER A 37 -2.73 -8.36 4.17
N PRO A 38 -4.04 -8.55 4.39
CA PRO A 38 -4.57 -8.64 5.74
C PRO A 38 -3.81 -9.78 6.45
N ALA A 39 -3.83 -9.80 7.79
CA ALA A 39 -3.18 -10.85 8.57
C ALA A 39 -3.36 -12.24 7.93
N PRO A 40 -2.39 -13.17 8.06
CA PRO A 40 -2.51 -14.52 7.52
C PRO A 40 -3.93 -15.07 7.73
N PRO A 41 -4.54 -15.72 6.72
CA PRO A 41 -5.91 -16.22 6.80
C PRO A 41 -6.19 -16.97 8.12
N ASP A 42 -5.22 -17.72 8.61
CA ASP A 42 -5.27 -18.44 9.89
C ASP A 42 -5.51 -17.53 11.11
N ILE A 43 -4.84 -16.37 11.15
CA ILE A 43 -5.01 -15.37 12.23
C ILE A 43 -6.41 -14.73 12.14
N ILE A 44 -6.88 -14.46 10.93
CA ILE A 44 -8.23 -13.90 10.74
C ILE A 44 -9.29 -14.92 11.17
N ILE A 45 -9.18 -16.18 10.74
CA ILE A 45 -10.08 -17.26 11.13
C ILE A 45 -10.08 -17.45 12.64
N GLN A 46 -8.90 -17.43 13.28
CA GLN A 46 -8.79 -17.55 14.74
C GLN A 46 -9.49 -16.38 15.46
N SER A 47 -9.33 -15.15 14.97
CA SER A 47 -10.05 -13.99 15.53
C SER A 47 -11.56 -14.09 15.35
N LEU A 48 -12.03 -14.59 14.21
CA LEU A 48 -13.46 -14.77 13.93
C LEU A 48 -14.07 -15.85 14.81
N LYS A 49 -13.37 -16.98 15.02
CA LYS A 49 -13.80 -18.05 15.94
C LYS A 49 -13.92 -17.54 17.38
N LYS A 50 -12.95 -16.74 17.83
CA LYS A 50 -12.99 -16.14 19.16
C LYS A 50 -14.22 -15.26 19.33
N ARG A 51 -14.48 -14.36 18.38
CA ARG A 51 -15.63 -13.44 18.41
C ARG A 51 -16.98 -14.17 18.32
N LEU A 52 -17.04 -15.30 17.61
CA LEU A 52 -18.22 -16.17 17.59
C LEU A 52 -18.43 -16.83 18.97
N ALA A 53 -17.37 -17.33 19.61
CA ALA A 53 -17.43 -17.92 20.94
C ALA A 53 -17.81 -16.89 22.03
N ASP A 54 -17.35 -15.65 21.87
CA ASP A 54 -17.68 -14.52 22.74
C ASP A 54 -19.09 -13.96 22.45
N GLY A 55 -19.79 -14.46 21.42
CA GLY A 55 -21.13 -14.01 21.03
C GLY A 55 -21.18 -12.63 20.39
N GLU A 56 -20.04 -12.04 20.02
CA GLU A 56 -19.95 -10.72 19.37
C GLU A 56 -20.47 -10.74 17.92
N ILE A 57 -20.45 -11.91 17.27
CA ILE A 57 -20.94 -12.11 15.90
C ILE A 57 -21.84 -13.34 15.85
N SER A 58 -22.81 -13.35 14.94
CA SER A 58 -23.66 -14.52 14.70
C SER A 58 -22.96 -15.55 13.81
N GLU A 59 -23.46 -16.79 13.82
CA GLU A 59 -22.95 -17.87 12.95
C GLU A 59 -23.09 -17.49 11.47
N GLU A 60 -24.19 -16.83 11.08
CA GLU A 60 -24.40 -16.39 9.69
C GLU A 60 -23.36 -15.36 9.26
N GLU A 61 -23.01 -14.44 10.17
CA GLU A 61 -21.99 -13.42 9.92
C GLU A 61 -20.59 -14.03 9.85
N TYR A 62 -20.28 -14.98 10.72
CA TYR A 62 -19.04 -15.76 10.71
C TYR A 62 -18.87 -16.48 9.35
N GLN A 63 -19.88 -17.21 8.90
CA GLN A 63 -19.86 -17.92 7.62
C GLN A 63 -19.75 -16.98 6.42
N ARG A 64 -20.39 -15.80 6.48
CA ARG A 64 -20.27 -14.78 5.43
C ARG A 64 -18.85 -14.22 5.31
N ARG A 65 -18.17 -13.99 6.44
CA ARG A 65 -16.79 -13.48 6.48
C ARG A 65 -15.80 -14.55 6.02
N LEU A 66 -16.03 -15.82 6.36
CA LEU A 66 -15.25 -16.96 5.87
C LEU A 66 -15.30 -17.13 4.35
N ARG A 67 -16.47 -16.91 3.73
CA ARG A 67 -16.63 -17.00 2.26
C ARG A 67 -15.96 -15.85 1.49
N ASN A 68 -15.71 -14.72 2.17
CA ASN A 68 -15.12 -13.52 1.59
C ASN A 68 -13.61 -13.39 1.91
N LEU A 69 -13.03 -14.37 2.59
CA LEU A 69 -11.60 -14.47 2.89
C LEU A 69 -10.85 -15.11 1.72
#